data_AF-A0A8C5HAD6-F1
#
_entry.id   AF-A0A8C5HAD6-F1
#
_cell.length_a   1.000
_cell.length_b   1.000
_cell.length_c   1.000
_cell.angle_alpha   90.00
_cell.angle_beta   90.00
_cell.angle_gamma   90.00
#
_symmetry.space_group_name_H-M   'P 1'
#
loop_
_entity.id
_entity.type
_entity.pdbx_description
1 polymer ?
#
loop_
_entity_poly.entity_id
_entity_poly.type
_entity_poly.pdbx_seq_one_letter_code
_entity_poly.pdbx_strand_id
1 'polypeptide(L)'
;LPRMAPPARHKAGVQKVLYVYLSISVAFSYNIDLQHPLVFRGPNTSFFGYSVLEHYHDNTRWVIVGAPRANSSYSSSVVSPGAVFKCRLHNNPERRCTEMDLGRGNQPRESCGKTCQGDRDDEWMGVSLARQDRVNGNILACAHRWKNVYYDSEHILPHGYCSIIPPTLQGQTKPLIPCYEDYKQKYGEEHGSCQAGIAGVFTEELVVMGAPGSYYWTGTIKVYNLTSDTFYSPNKDSIDSHRYSYLGYAVTAGHFSSPNVIDIVAGAPQHSGCGKVYVFKIDGTSLVKSFQASGKMVHEQHCVFAKCFNI
;
A
#
# COMPACT_ATOMS: atom_id res chain seq x y z
N LEU A 1 52.47 58.43 -28.22
CA LEU A 1 53.02 57.11 -28.61
C LEU A 1 52.79 56.14 -27.45
N PRO A 2 52.31 54.91 -27.69
CA PRO A 2 50.92 54.52 -27.90
C PRO A 2 50.20 54.04 -26.61
N ARG A 3 48.86 54.13 -26.61
CA ARG A 3 47.97 53.48 -25.64
C ARG A 3 48.05 51.96 -25.80
N MET A 4 48.43 51.23 -24.74
CA MET A 4 48.21 49.79 -24.66
C MET A 4 46.72 49.50 -24.43
N ALA A 5 46.12 48.74 -25.33
CA ALA A 5 44.79 48.16 -25.15
C ALA A 5 44.83 47.10 -24.03
N PRO A 6 43.78 46.98 -23.19
CA PRO A 6 43.71 45.88 -22.24
C PRO A 6 43.44 44.56 -23.01
N PRO A 7 44.07 43.44 -22.63
CA PRO A 7 43.83 42.17 -23.27
C PRO A 7 42.39 41.70 -23.03
N ALA A 8 41.79 41.21 -24.11
CA ALA A 8 40.39 40.83 -24.22
C ALA A 8 39.94 39.81 -23.17
N ARG A 9 38.71 40.00 -22.71
CA ARG A 9 37.96 39.25 -21.69
C ARG A 9 37.51 37.87 -22.22
N HIS A 10 38.42 37.04 -22.72
CA HIS A 10 38.09 35.73 -23.33
C HIS A 10 38.00 34.54 -22.35
N LYS A 11 38.28 34.71 -21.06
CA LYS A 11 38.27 33.60 -20.07
C LYS A 11 36.90 33.29 -19.47
N ALA A 12 35.96 34.24 -19.46
CA ALA A 12 34.68 34.09 -18.78
C ALA A 12 33.65 33.22 -19.55
N GLY A 13 33.77 33.14 -20.89
CA GLY A 13 32.87 32.34 -21.73
C GLY A 13 33.16 30.84 -21.63
N VAL A 14 34.44 30.47 -21.66
CA VAL A 14 34.88 29.06 -21.60
C VAL A 14 34.49 28.42 -20.27
N GLN A 15 34.66 29.15 -19.16
CA GLN A 15 34.31 28.66 -17.84
C GLN A 15 32.79 28.44 -17.66
N LYS A 16 31.96 29.34 -18.21
CA LYS A 16 30.50 29.16 -18.23
C LYS A 16 30.06 27.97 -19.08
N VAL A 17 30.68 27.77 -20.25
CA VAL A 17 30.44 26.62 -21.11
C VAL A 17 30.83 25.31 -20.39
N LEU A 18 31.97 25.30 -19.68
CA LEU A 18 32.41 24.15 -18.89
C LEU A 18 31.43 23.83 -17.76
N TYR A 19 30.92 24.83 -17.04
CA TYR A 19 29.89 24.64 -16.02
C TYR A 19 28.59 24.10 -16.60
N VAL A 20 28.15 24.58 -17.77
CA VAL A 20 26.96 24.06 -18.45
C VAL A 20 27.17 22.61 -18.88
N TYR A 21 28.34 22.27 -19.45
CA TYR A 21 28.67 20.88 -19.82
C TYR A 21 28.78 19.96 -18.60
N LEU A 22 29.40 20.41 -17.50
CA LEU A 22 29.42 19.66 -16.24
C LEU A 22 28.00 19.44 -15.71
N SER A 23 27.15 20.48 -15.73
CA SER A 23 25.76 20.42 -15.27
C SER A 23 24.90 19.47 -16.12
N ILE A 24 25.10 19.45 -17.44
CA ILE A 24 24.46 18.51 -18.36
C ILE A 24 24.95 17.07 -18.09
N SER A 25 26.22 16.89 -17.73
CA SER A 25 26.79 15.57 -17.40
C SER A 25 26.23 14.99 -16.10
N VAL A 26 25.84 15.83 -15.13
CA VAL A 26 25.16 15.38 -13.89
C VAL A 26 23.69 14.99 -14.14
N ALA A 27 23.11 15.39 -15.27
CA ALA A 27 21.69 15.17 -15.58
C ALA A 27 21.39 13.84 -16.30
N PHE A 28 22.41 13.04 -16.66
CA PHE A 28 22.25 11.78 -17.40
C PHE A 28 22.74 10.53 -16.66
N SER A 29 22.99 10.60 -15.35
CA SER A 29 23.29 9.40 -14.57
C SER A 29 22.00 8.66 -14.20
N TYR A 30 21.43 7.90 -15.13
CA TYR A 30 20.51 6.82 -14.79
C TYR A 30 21.34 5.54 -14.62
N ASN A 31 21.27 4.90 -13.45
CA ASN A 31 22.08 3.72 -13.09
C ASN A 31 21.25 2.41 -13.06
N ILE A 32 20.06 2.41 -13.66
CA ILE A 32 19.25 1.20 -13.82
C ILE A 32 19.69 0.48 -15.11
N ASP A 33 20.12 -0.77 -14.97
CA ASP A 33 20.47 -1.61 -16.12
C ASP A 33 19.21 -2.09 -16.84
N LEU A 34 19.01 -1.62 -18.07
CA LEU A 34 17.91 -2.01 -18.94
C LEU A 34 18.26 -3.20 -19.86
N GLN A 35 19.55 -3.57 -19.97
CA GLN A 35 20.03 -4.62 -20.87
C GLN A 35 19.94 -6.01 -20.23
N HIS A 36 20.11 -6.11 -18.92
CA HIS A 36 20.09 -7.39 -18.20
C HIS A 36 18.97 -7.50 -17.13
N PRO A 37 17.69 -7.30 -17.49
CA PRO A 37 16.60 -7.44 -16.54
C PRO A 37 16.36 -8.91 -16.16
N LEU A 38 16.03 -9.13 -14.89
CA LEU A 38 15.48 -10.40 -14.43
C LEU A 38 13.95 -10.37 -14.57
N VAL A 39 13.43 -11.20 -15.48
CA VAL A 39 11.99 -11.27 -15.74
C VAL A 39 11.42 -12.54 -15.13
N PHE A 40 10.57 -12.37 -14.12
CA PHE A 40 9.76 -13.43 -13.54
C PHE A 40 8.40 -13.50 -14.23
N ARG A 41 7.93 -14.72 -14.52
CA ARG A 41 6.62 -14.96 -15.13
C ARG A 41 5.76 -15.77 -14.19
N GLY A 42 4.52 -15.34 -13.99
CA GLY A 42 3.51 -16.06 -13.21
C GLY A 42 2.41 -16.66 -14.07
N PRO A 43 1.37 -17.21 -13.43
CA PRO A 43 0.24 -17.82 -14.12
C PRO A 43 -0.52 -16.82 -15.00
N ASN A 44 -0.98 -17.26 -16.17
CA ASN A 44 -1.76 -16.41 -17.08
C ASN A 44 -3.09 -15.96 -16.44
N THR A 45 -3.55 -14.76 -16.78
CA THR A 45 -4.84 -14.17 -16.30
C THR A 45 -4.98 -13.99 -14.78
N SER A 46 -3.93 -14.25 -14.01
CA SER A 46 -3.93 -14.18 -12.54
C SER A 46 -3.69 -12.78 -11.96
N PHE A 47 -3.38 -11.80 -12.81
CA PHE A 47 -2.86 -10.48 -12.44
C PHE A 47 -1.56 -10.56 -11.63
N PHE A 48 -0.72 -11.56 -11.91
CA PHE A 48 0.63 -11.65 -11.37
C PHE A 48 1.43 -10.37 -11.66
N GLY A 49 1.93 -9.73 -10.61
CA GLY A 49 2.62 -8.45 -10.69
C GLY A 49 1.75 -7.24 -10.33
N TYR A 50 0.49 -7.46 -9.91
CA TYR A 50 -0.38 -6.38 -9.45
C TYR A 50 0.23 -5.61 -8.27
N SER A 51 0.91 -6.33 -7.37
CA SER A 51 1.73 -5.76 -6.31
C SER A 51 3.06 -6.49 -6.23
N VAL A 52 4.13 -5.76 -5.88
CA VAL A 52 5.50 -6.28 -5.80
C VAL A 52 6.23 -5.68 -4.60
N LEU A 53 7.06 -6.48 -3.92
CA LEU A 53 8.02 -5.98 -2.95
C LEU A 53 9.30 -6.81 -2.94
N GLU A 54 10.37 -6.21 -2.45
CA GLU A 54 11.63 -6.91 -2.18
C GLU A 54 11.68 -7.39 -0.73
N HIS A 55 12.04 -8.65 -0.53
CA HIS A 55 12.21 -9.25 0.78
C HIS A 55 13.62 -9.81 0.97
N TYR A 56 14.16 -9.69 2.18
CA TYR A 56 15.48 -10.20 2.53
C TYR A 56 15.44 -10.80 3.92
N HIS A 57 15.82 -12.07 4.01
CA HIS A 57 15.89 -12.82 5.24
C HIS A 57 16.92 -13.94 5.09
N ASP A 58 17.72 -14.18 6.12
CA ASP A 58 18.75 -15.23 6.17
C ASP A 58 19.63 -15.30 4.91
N ASN A 59 20.21 -14.14 4.56
CA ASN A 59 21.08 -13.97 3.39
C ASN A 59 20.44 -14.34 2.05
N THR A 60 19.11 -14.44 2.00
CA THR A 60 18.37 -14.75 0.78
C THR A 60 17.50 -13.56 0.40
N ARG A 61 17.63 -13.13 -0.85
CA ARG A 61 16.81 -12.07 -1.45
C ARG A 61 15.70 -12.67 -2.29
N TRP A 62 14.50 -12.15 -2.09
CA TRP A 62 13.27 -12.59 -2.73
C TRP A 62 12.57 -11.38 -3.36
N VAL A 63 11.91 -11.62 -4.48
CA VAL A 63 10.82 -10.77 -4.95
C VAL A 63 9.52 -11.44 -4.55
N ILE A 64 8.67 -10.72 -3.86
CA ILE A 64 7.33 -11.18 -3.48
C ILE A 64 6.33 -10.52 -4.42
N VAL A 65 5.42 -11.30 -4.98
CA VAL A 65 4.53 -10.86 -6.05
C VAL A 65 3.10 -11.26 -5.73
N GLY A 66 2.20 -10.28 -5.71
CA GLY A 66 0.76 -10.51 -5.59
C GLY A 66 0.13 -10.84 -6.94
N ALA A 67 -0.82 -11.76 -6.93
CA ALA A 67 -1.62 -12.15 -8.09
C ALA A 67 -3.10 -12.29 -7.66
N PRO A 68 -3.86 -11.17 -7.57
CA PRO A 68 -5.20 -11.13 -6.98
C PRO A 68 -6.26 -12.03 -7.63
N ARG A 69 -6.01 -12.53 -8.85
CA ARG A 69 -6.93 -13.42 -9.57
C ARG A 69 -6.35 -14.81 -9.81
N ALA A 70 -5.26 -15.15 -9.13
CA ALA A 70 -4.72 -16.50 -9.18
C ALA A 70 -5.68 -17.50 -8.53
N ASN A 71 -5.79 -18.68 -9.14
CA ASN A 71 -6.25 -19.86 -8.41
C ASN A 71 -5.11 -20.33 -7.50
N SER A 72 -5.46 -20.77 -6.29
CA SER A 72 -4.51 -21.21 -5.29
C SER A 72 -4.41 -22.73 -5.26
N SER A 73 -3.19 -23.26 -5.23
CA SER A 73 -2.95 -24.69 -5.02
C SER A 73 -3.24 -25.13 -3.58
N TYR A 74 -3.16 -24.21 -2.61
CA TYR A 74 -3.47 -24.44 -1.19
C TYR A 74 -4.97 -24.28 -0.88
N SER A 75 -5.74 -23.70 -1.79
CA SER A 75 -7.18 -23.44 -1.64
C SER A 75 -7.97 -23.79 -2.90
N SER A 76 -7.74 -25.00 -3.43
CA SER A 76 -8.38 -25.55 -4.64
C SER A 76 -9.92 -25.50 -4.70
N SER A 77 -10.61 -25.52 -3.55
CA SER A 77 -12.08 -25.43 -3.49
C SER A 77 -12.61 -23.99 -3.53
N VAL A 78 -11.72 -22.99 -3.51
CA VAL A 78 -12.06 -21.56 -3.49
C VAL A 78 -11.87 -20.97 -4.88
N VAL A 79 -12.84 -20.19 -5.35
CA VAL A 79 -12.83 -19.65 -6.70
C VAL A 79 -12.03 -18.35 -6.75
N SER A 80 -10.92 -18.36 -7.50
CA SER A 80 -10.08 -17.17 -7.75
C SER A 80 -9.78 -16.35 -6.48
N PRO A 81 -9.31 -16.97 -5.37
CA PRO A 81 -9.05 -16.23 -4.13
C PRO A 81 -7.92 -15.20 -4.28
N GLY A 82 -7.05 -15.37 -5.28
CA GLY A 82 -5.78 -14.69 -5.37
C GLY A 82 -4.70 -15.42 -4.58
N ALA A 83 -3.44 -15.12 -4.89
CA ALA A 83 -2.30 -15.74 -4.26
C ALA A 83 -1.10 -14.80 -4.19
N VAL A 84 -0.15 -15.13 -3.31
CA VAL A 84 1.14 -14.46 -3.18
C VAL A 84 2.23 -15.44 -3.57
N PHE A 85 3.15 -14.98 -4.40
CA PHE A 85 4.27 -15.77 -4.91
C PHE A 85 5.60 -15.22 -4.37
N LYS A 86 6.58 -16.12 -4.20
CA LYS A 86 7.97 -15.75 -3.91
C LYS A 86 8.89 -16.23 -5.01
N CYS A 87 9.78 -15.36 -5.46
CA CYS A 87 10.76 -15.61 -6.50
C CYS A 87 12.16 -15.35 -5.93
N ARG A 88 13.02 -16.38 -5.89
CA ARG A 88 14.39 -16.20 -5.39
C ARG A 88 15.19 -15.41 -6.44
N LEU A 89 15.94 -14.39 -6.02
CA LEU A 89 16.79 -13.62 -6.95
C LEU A 89 18.05 -14.38 -7.35
N HIS A 90 18.72 -15.00 -6.37
CA HIS A 90 19.95 -15.75 -6.56
C HIS A 90 19.67 -17.25 -6.64
N ASN A 91 20.52 -18.01 -7.34
CA ASN A 91 20.41 -19.47 -7.48
C ASN A 91 19.04 -19.93 -8.03
N ASN A 92 18.48 -19.17 -8.97
CA ASN A 92 17.20 -19.44 -9.63
C ASN A 92 17.32 -19.24 -11.16
N PRO A 93 18.10 -20.07 -11.86
CA PRO A 93 18.38 -19.90 -13.29
C PRO A 93 17.11 -19.99 -14.15
N GLU A 94 16.13 -20.78 -13.70
CA GLU A 94 14.84 -20.96 -14.38
C GLU A 94 13.83 -19.83 -14.08
N ARG A 95 14.20 -18.88 -13.21
CA ARG A 95 13.36 -17.73 -12.82
C ARG A 95 11.96 -18.15 -12.36
N ARG A 96 11.90 -19.26 -11.63
CA ARG A 96 10.64 -19.81 -11.10
C ARG A 96 10.19 -19.01 -9.88
N CYS A 97 8.88 -18.85 -9.76
CA CYS A 97 8.21 -18.31 -8.60
C CYS A 97 7.30 -19.39 -8.02
N THR A 98 7.31 -19.55 -6.71
CA THR A 98 6.49 -20.54 -6.01
C THR A 98 5.40 -19.83 -5.23
N GLU A 99 4.18 -20.36 -5.28
CA GLU A 99 3.08 -19.89 -4.43
C GLU A 99 3.44 -20.07 -2.95
N MET A 100 3.11 -19.07 -2.14
CA MET A 100 3.25 -19.11 -0.69
C MET A 100 2.00 -19.69 -0.05
N ASP A 101 2.17 -20.67 0.84
CA ASP A 101 1.10 -21.10 1.73
C ASP A 101 0.91 -20.07 2.84
N LEU A 102 -0.26 -19.44 2.88
CA LEU A 102 -0.63 -18.46 3.90
C LEU A 102 -1.32 -19.11 5.12
N GLY A 103 -1.43 -20.44 5.15
CA GLY A 103 -2.02 -21.20 6.26
C GLY A 103 -3.54 -21.08 6.35
N ARG A 104 -4.21 -20.78 5.22
CA ARG A 104 -5.67 -20.51 5.18
C ARG A 104 -6.52 -21.73 4.85
N GLY A 105 -5.89 -22.87 4.57
CA GLY A 105 -6.56 -24.13 4.25
C GLY A 105 -7.42 -24.06 2.98
N ASN A 106 -8.19 -25.13 2.76
CA ASN A 106 -8.95 -25.35 1.53
C ASN A 106 -10.46 -25.02 1.66
N GLN A 107 -10.92 -24.50 2.79
CA GLN A 107 -12.33 -24.20 2.98
C GLN A 107 -12.70 -22.85 2.35
N PRO A 108 -13.76 -22.77 1.51
CA PRO A 108 -14.25 -21.51 0.96
C PRO A 108 -14.80 -20.59 2.04
N ARG A 109 -15.38 -21.20 3.08
CA ARG A 109 -16.01 -20.51 4.20
C ARG A 109 -15.35 -20.87 5.51
N GLU A 110 -15.11 -19.86 6.34
CA GLU A 110 -14.48 -20.02 7.66
C GLU A 110 -15.21 -19.18 8.72
N SER A 111 -15.33 -19.70 9.94
CA SER A 111 -15.85 -18.90 11.06
C SER A 111 -14.76 -17.96 11.56
N CYS A 112 -15.09 -16.68 11.73
CA CYS A 112 -14.14 -15.61 12.06
C CYS A 112 -14.56 -14.75 13.27
N GLY A 113 -15.65 -15.11 13.94
CA GLY A 113 -16.28 -14.31 14.98
C GLY A 113 -17.72 -14.75 15.22
N LYS A 114 -18.42 -14.12 16.17
CA LYS A 114 -19.80 -14.51 16.55
C LYS A 114 -20.81 -14.34 15.43
N THR A 115 -20.64 -13.31 14.61
CA THR A 115 -21.51 -12.97 13.48
C THR A 115 -20.68 -12.86 12.20
N CYS A 116 -19.73 -13.78 12.04
CA CYS A 116 -18.75 -13.78 10.96
C CYS A 116 -18.64 -15.15 10.32
N GLN A 117 -19.05 -15.21 9.06
CA GLN A 117 -18.76 -16.32 8.16
C GLN A 117 -17.99 -15.73 6.98
N GLY A 118 -16.68 -15.93 6.99
CA GLY A 118 -15.80 -15.46 5.92
C GLY A 118 -16.09 -16.20 4.62
N ASP A 119 -16.06 -15.49 3.51
CA ASP A 119 -16.14 -16.02 2.15
C ASP A 119 -14.93 -15.55 1.35
N ARG A 120 -14.20 -16.52 0.82
CA ARG A 120 -12.89 -16.30 0.20
C ARG A 120 -12.93 -16.25 -1.33
N ASP A 121 -14.10 -16.48 -1.93
CA ASP A 121 -14.24 -16.41 -3.39
C ASP A 121 -14.01 -14.96 -3.86
N ASP A 122 -13.17 -14.80 -4.89
CA ASP A 122 -12.81 -13.50 -5.46
C ASP A 122 -12.33 -12.45 -4.43
N GLU A 123 -11.68 -12.88 -3.35
CA GLU A 123 -11.26 -12.00 -2.25
C GLU A 123 -10.11 -11.06 -2.60
N TRP A 124 -9.40 -11.34 -3.71
CA TRP A 124 -8.29 -10.55 -4.25
C TRP A 124 -7.04 -10.54 -3.36
N MET A 125 -6.64 -11.71 -2.84
CA MET A 125 -5.40 -11.86 -2.07
C MET A 125 -4.17 -11.47 -2.89
N GLY A 126 -3.34 -10.60 -2.31
CA GLY A 126 -2.17 -10.02 -2.98
C GLY A 126 -2.47 -8.71 -3.72
N VAL A 127 -3.63 -8.07 -3.49
CA VAL A 127 -3.92 -6.75 -4.05
C VAL A 127 -2.93 -5.68 -3.57
N SER A 128 -2.50 -5.79 -2.32
CA SER A 128 -1.48 -4.94 -1.73
C SER A 128 -0.51 -5.78 -0.92
N LEU A 129 0.75 -5.34 -0.94
CA LEU A 129 1.85 -5.94 -0.21
C LEU A 129 2.65 -4.82 0.46
N ALA A 130 3.10 -5.04 1.69
CA ALA A 130 4.01 -4.11 2.37
C ALA A 130 5.01 -4.89 3.22
N ARG A 131 6.27 -4.47 3.23
CA ARG A 131 7.30 -5.04 4.08
C ARG A 131 7.47 -4.17 5.32
N GLN A 132 7.53 -4.80 6.48
CA GLN A 132 7.86 -4.13 7.74
C GLN A 132 9.26 -3.51 7.65
N ASP A 133 9.36 -2.22 7.97
CA ASP A 133 10.58 -1.43 7.85
C ASP A 133 11.63 -1.76 8.94
N ARG A 134 12.09 -3.02 8.99
CA ARG A 134 13.15 -3.46 9.90
C ARG A 134 13.89 -4.68 9.36
N VAL A 135 15.05 -4.96 9.96
CA VAL A 135 15.78 -6.22 9.73
C VAL A 135 14.89 -7.39 10.13
N ASN A 136 14.82 -8.41 9.28
CA ASN A 136 13.90 -9.55 9.42
C ASN A 136 12.43 -9.12 9.58
N GLY A 137 12.05 -8.04 8.89
CA GLY A 137 10.69 -7.53 8.88
C GLY A 137 9.68 -8.54 8.33
N ASN A 138 8.50 -8.57 8.94
CA ASN A 138 7.35 -9.30 8.44
C ASN A 138 6.83 -8.70 7.12
N ILE A 139 5.89 -9.38 6.48
CA ILE A 139 5.20 -8.90 5.28
C ILE A 139 3.70 -8.82 5.57
N LEU A 140 3.06 -7.76 5.11
CA LEU A 140 1.61 -7.65 5.02
C LEU A 140 1.17 -8.07 3.62
N ALA A 141 0.16 -8.93 3.53
CA ALA A 141 -0.57 -9.21 2.29
C ALA A 141 -2.07 -9.08 2.53
N CYS A 142 -2.78 -8.42 1.61
CA CYS A 142 -4.20 -8.12 1.79
C CYS A 142 -5.09 -8.62 0.64
N ALA A 143 -6.37 -8.77 0.97
CA ALA A 143 -7.49 -9.21 0.17
C ALA A 143 -8.69 -8.29 0.45
N HIS A 144 -8.69 -7.11 -0.17
CA HIS A 144 -9.67 -6.05 0.11
C HIS A 144 -11.12 -6.39 -0.27
N ARG A 145 -11.33 -7.48 -1.03
CA ARG A 145 -12.66 -7.97 -1.43
C ARG A 145 -13.09 -9.20 -0.64
N TRP A 146 -12.37 -9.59 0.41
CA TRP A 146 -12.86 -10.61 1.34
C TRP A 146 -14.16 -10.15 2.01
N LYS A 147 -15.10 -11.09 2.21
CA LYS A 147 -16.50 -10.78 2.55
C LYS A 147 -16.92 -11.57 3.78
N ASN A 148 -17.76 -10.95 4.60
CA ASN A 148 -18.58 -11.64 5.58
C ASN A 148 -19.96 -11.92 4.98
N VAL A 149 -20.34 -13.20 4.90
CA VAL A 149 -21.62 -13.67 4.35
C VAL A 149 -22.56 -14.19 5.43
N TYR A 150 -22.31 -13.90 6.70
CA TYR A 150 -23.16 -14.34 7.82
C TYR A 150 -24.62 -13.86 7.68
N TYR A 151 -24.83 -12.70 7.06
CA TYR A 151 -26.14 -12.08 6.83
C TYR A 151 -26.48 -12.04 5.32
N ASP A 152 -26.08 -13.05 4.55
CA ASP A 152 -26.21 -13.06 3.08
C ASP A 152 -27.65 -12.91 2.55
N SER A 153 -28.66 -13.24 3.37
CA SER A 153 -30.07 -12.97 3.09
C SER A 153 -30.41 -11.47 3.01
N GLU A 154 -29.62 -10.62 3.67
CA GLU A 154 -29.79 -9.16 3.69
C GLU A 154 -28.68 -8.48 2.91
N HIS A 155 -27.43 -8.65 3.36
CA HIS A 155 -26.26 -7.96 2.84
C HIS A 155 -25.00 -8.83 2.94
N ILE A 156 -24.19 -8.82 1.88
CA ILE A 156 -22.81 -9.30 1.89
C ILE A 156 -21.91 -8.14 2.27
N LEU A 157 -21.10 -8.30 3.32
CA LEU A 157 -20.30 -7.22 3.89
C LEU A 157 -18.82 -7.36 3.50
N PRO A 158 -18.31 -6.60 2.51
CA PRO A 158 -16.91 -6.67 2.11
C PRO A 158 -16.03 -5.92 3.11
N HIS A 159 -15.70 -6.58 4.22
CA HIS A 159 -14.84 -6.01 5.25
C HIS A 159 -13.37 -5.89 4.80
N GLY A 160 -12.93 -6.76 3.89
CA GLY A 160 -11.52 -6.95 3.57
C GLY A 160 -10.78 -7.77 4.63
N TYR A 161 -9.62 -8.28 4.24
CA TYR A 161 -8.79 -9.16 5.07
C TYR A 161 -7.32 -8.86 4.78
N CYS A 162 -6.46 -8.93 5.80
CA CYS A 162 -5.02 -8.93 5.65
C CYS A 162 -4.37 -10.03 6.47
N SER A 163 -3.14 -10.37 6.14
CA SER A 163 -2.34 -11.36 6.84
C SER A 163 -0.92 -10.83 7.05
N ILE A 164 -0.44 -10.91 8.29
CA ILE A 164 0.97 -10.69 8.63
C ILE A 164 1.71 -12.02 8.48
N ILE A 165 2.64 -12.03 7.54
CA ILE A 165 3.46 -13.16 7.15
C ILE A 165 4.83 -13.02 7.83
N PRO A 166 5.34 -14.07 8.49
CA PRO A 166 6.66 -14.04 9.12
C PRO A 166 7.79 -13.85 8.10
N PRO A 167 8.96 -13.32 8.50
CA PRO A 167 10.10 -13.08 7.61
C PRO A 167 10.64 -14.37 6.96
N THR A 168 10.39 -15.53 7.56
CA THR A 168 10.75 -16.86 7.03
C THR A 168 9.94 -17.25 5.79
N LEU A 169 8.84 -16.55 5.48
CA LEU A 169 7.89 -16.88 4.41
C LEU A 169 7.29 -18.29 4.55
N GLN A 170 7.23 -18.80 5.79
CA GLN A 170 6.75 -20.13 6.16
C GLN A 170 6.11 -20.07 7.55
N GLY A 171 5.16 -20.98 7.81
CA GLY A 171 4.50 -21.10 9.10
C GLY A 171 3.18 -20.35 9.17
N GLN A 172 2.66 -20.21 10.40
CA GLN A 172 1.37 -19.56 10.63
C GLN A 172 1.46 -18.06 10.38
N THR A 173 0.42 -17.53 9.75
CA THR A 173 0.26 -16.10 9.53
C THR A 173 -0.75 -15.51 10.51
N LYS A 174 -0.63 -14.22 10.83
CA LYS A 174 -1.60 -13.54 11.73
C LYS A 174 -2.69 -12.87 10.90
N PRO A 175 -3.96 -13.31 10.99
CA PRO A 175 -5.06 -12.67 10.27
C PRO A 175 -5.40 -11.32 10.88
N LEU A 176 -5.80 -10.36 10.04
CA LEU A 176 -6.30 -9.05 10.41
C LEU A 176 -7.61 -8.77 9.66
N ILE A 177 -8.69 -8.53 10.40
CA ILE A 177 -10.01 -8.17 9.85
C ILE A 177 -10.47 -6.87 10.54
N PRO A 178 -9.81 -5.73 10.28
CA PRO A 178 -9.92 -4.52 11.10
C PRO A 178 -11.28 -3.82 11.04
N CYS A 179 -12.15 -4.26 10.14
CA CYS A 179 -13.49 -3.71 9.93
C CYS A 179 -14.61 -4.63 10.42
N TYR A 180 -14.27 -5.80 10.96
CA TYR A 180 -15.25 -6.67 11.58
C TYR A 180 -15.56 -6.21 13.02
N GLU A 181 -16.84 -6.08 13.30
CA GLU A 181 -17.39 -5.89 14.65
C GLU A 181 -18.63 -6.78 14.79
N ASP A 182 -18.82 -7.39 15.96
CA ASP A 182 -19.96 -8.28 16.21
C ASP A 182 -21.29 -7.53 16.01
N TYR A 183 -22.28 -8.22 15.43
CA TYR A 183 -23.67 -7.75 15.26
C TYR A 183 -23.87 -6.55 14.31
N LYS A 184 -22.85 -6.15 13.53
CA LYS A 184 -22.98 -5.16 12.46
C LYS A 184 -23.49 -5.80 11.17
N GLN A 185 -24.55 -5.24 10.59
CA GLN A 185 -25.30 -5.84 9.47
C GLN A 185 -25.48 -4.91 8.27
N LYS A 186 -25.34 -3.60 8.48
CA LYS A 186 -25.65 -2.60 7.46
C LYS A 186 -24.49 -2.45 6.49
N TYR A 187 -24.79 -2.52 5.19
CA TYR A 187 -23.78 -2.45 4.13
C TYR A 187 -23.01 -1.11 4.09
N GLY A 188 -23.72 0.02 3.97
CA GLY A 188 -23.07 1.32 3.77
C GLY A 188 -22.72 2.07 5.06
N GLU A 189 -23.32 1.71 6.19
CA GLU A 189 -23.03 2.39 7.46
C GLU A 189 -21.74 1.86 8.08
N GLU A 190 -21.06 2.72 8.84
CA GLU A 190 -19.84 2.36 9.57
C GLU A 190 -18.79 1.67 8.71
N HIS A 191 -18.57 0.38 8.90
CA HIS A 191 -17.53 -0.42 8.26
C HIS A 191 -18.08 -1.60 7.43
N GLY A 192 -19.40 -1.67 7.18
CA GLY A 192 -20.02 -2.81 6.50
C GLY A 192 -19.47 -3.08 5.10
N SER A 193 -19.11 -2.04 4.36
CA SER A 193 -18.48 -2.13 3.03
C SER A 193 -17.03 -1.65 3.02
N CYS A 194 -16.34 -1.75 4.15
CA CYS A 194 -15.05 -1.12 4.41
C CYS A 194 -13.95 -1.36 3.36
N GLN A 195 -13.81 -2.61 2.86
CA GLN A 195 -12.76 -3.03 1.94
C GLN A 195 -11.34 -2.70 2.42
N ALA A 196 -11.05 -2.99 3.69
CA ALA A 196 -9.73 -2.75 4.28
C ALA A 196 -8.64 -3.53 3.55
N GLY A 197 -7.49 -2.89 3.34
CA GLY A 197 -6.31 -3.52 2.74
C GLY A 197 -6.21 -3.35 1.23
N ILE A 198 -7.02 -2.48 0.61
CA ILE A 198 -6.81 -2.08 -0.80
C ILE A 198 -5.41 -1.48 -1.01
N ALA A 199 -4.92 -0.77 0.01
CA ALA A 199 -3.57 -0.28 0.14
C ALA A 199 -3.11 -0.54 1.58
N GLY A 200 -1.80 -0.74 1.77
CA GLY A 200 -1.22 -0.90 3.08
C GLY A 200 0.23 -0.45 3.13
N VAL A 201 0.68 -0.02 4.31
CA VAL A 201 2.08 0.26 4.62
C VAL A 201 2.41 -0.34 5.98
N PHE A 202 3.65 -0.80 6.15
CA PHE A 202 4.10 -1.52 7.33
C PHE A 202 5.36 -0.88 7.89
N THR A 203 5.21 -0.05 8.92
CA THR A 203 6.33 0.57 9.63
C THR A 203 6.91 -0.40 10.65
N GLU A 204 7.92 0.02 11.42
CA GLU A 204 8.49 -0.80 12.49
C GLU A 204 7.43 -1.32 13.48
N GLU A 205 6.46 -0.48 13.85
CA GLU A 205 5.48 -0.76 14.91
C GLU A 205 4.02 -0.82 14.42
N LEU A 206 3.74 -0.31 13.22
CA LEU A 206 2.38 -0.08 12.75
C LEU A 206 2.10 -0.77 11.42
N VAL A 207 0.94 -1.39 11.33
CA VAL A 207 0.32 -1.78 10.06
C VAL A 207 -0.79 -0.78 9.76
N VAL A 208 -0.65 -0.01 8.69
CA VAL A 208 -1.69 0.93 8.24
C VAL A 208 -2.40 0.31 7.04
N MET A 209 -3.73 0.27 7.09
CA MET A 209 -4.58 -0.27 6.04
C MET A 209 -5.59 0.78 5.59
N GLY A 210 -5.66 0.99 4.28
CA GLY A 210 -6.67 1.83 3.65
C GLY A 210 -8.03 1.14 3.60
N ALA A 211 -9.11 1.88 3.90
CA ALA A 211 -10.47 1.36 4.02
C ALA A 211 -11.49 2.29 3.31
N PRO A 212 -11.45 2.39 1.97
CA PRO A 212 -12.18 3.40 1.21
C PRO A 212 -13.70 3.27 1.25
N GLY A 213 -14.25 2.09 1.52
CA GLY A 213 -15.70 1.87 1.51
C GLY A 213 -16.41 2.21 2.81
N SER A 214 -15.67 2.51 3.89
CA SER A 214 -16.27 2.90 5.17
C SER A 214 -17.13 4.16 5.06
N TYR A 215 -18.23 4.19 5.82
CA TYR A 215 -19.17 5.32 5.94
C TYR A 215 -19.68 5.83 4.59
N TYR A 216 -20.41 5.00 3.85
CA TYR A 216 -20.91 5.29 2.49
C TYR A 216 -19.78 5.81 1.58
N TRP A 217 -18.68 5.06 1.58
CA TRP A 217 -17.49 5.36 0.80
C TRP A 217 -16.87 6.74 1.04
N THR A 218 -17.15 7.40 2.17
CA THR A 218 -16.28 8.50 2.63
C THR A 218 -14.84 7.99 2.78
N GLY A 219 -14.70 6.77 3.31
CA GLY A 219 -13.44 6.09 3.52
C GLY A 219 -12.78 6.43 4.85
N THR A 220 -11.81 5.62 5.25
CA THR A 220 -11.01 5.81 6.46
C THR A 220 -9.67 5.06 6.35
N ILE A 221 -8.87 5.12 7.41
CA ILE A 221 -7.69 4.28 7.61
C ILE A 221 -7.85 3.47 8.91
N LYS A 222 -7.38 2.23 8.89
CA LYS A 222 -7.29 1.35 10.06
C LYS A 222 -5.81 1.12 10.35
N VAL A 223 -5.38 1.47 11.56
CA VAL A 223 -3.99 1.32 11.99
C VAL A 223 -3.96 0.27 13.08
N TYR A 224 -3.10 -0.72 12.93
CA TYR A 224 -2.88 -1.76 13.90
C TYR A 224 -1.50 -1.60 14.51
N ASN A 225 -1.44 -1.46 15.83
CA ASN A 225 -0.20 -1.33 16.58
C ASN A 225 0.25 -2.71 17.07
N LEU A 226 1.43 -3.13 16.61
CA LEU A 226 2.00 -4.44 16.92
C LEU A 226 2.35 -4.61 18.40
N THR A 227 2.73 -3.52 19.06
CA THR A 227 3.21 -3.54 20.46
C THR A 227 2.05 -3.65 21.44
N SER A 228 0.99 -2.86 21.23
CA SER A 228 -0.19 -2.85 22.11
C SER A 228 -1.28 -3.84 21.69
N ASP A 229 -1.17 -4.45 20.51
CA ASP A 229 -2.21 -5.32 19.91
C ASP A 229 -3.57 -4.62 19.78
N THR A 230 -3.56 -3.33 19.43
CA THR A 230 -4.75 -2.49 19.33
C THR A 230 -4.95 -1.90 17.95
N PHE A 231 -6.20 -1.60 17.61
CA PHE A 231 -6.58 -0.89 16.39
C PHE A 231 -6.96 0.56 16.68
N TYR A 232 -6.54 1.45 15.80
CA TYR A 232 -6.86 2.87 15.79
C TYR A 232 -7.52 3.23 14.46
N SER A 233 -8.48 4.14 14.51
CA SER A 233 -9.05 4.82 13.34
C SER A 233 -9.29 6.28 13.66
N PRO A 234 -9.22 7.18 12.67
CA PRO A 234 -9.55 8.57 12.90
C PRO A 234 -11.02 8.71 13.31
N ASN A 235 -11.31 9.71 14.14
CA ASN A 235 -12.69 10.06 14.42
C ASN A 235 -13.35 10.56 13.13
N LYS A 236 -14.46 9.94 12.73
CA LYS A 236 -15.23 10.30 11.53
C LYS A 236 -15.58 11.79 11.50
N ASP A 237 -15.94 12.38 12.63
CA ASP A 237 -16.36 13.79 12.69
C ASP A 237 -15.21 14.77 12.46
N SER A 238 -13.96 14.31 12.58
CA SER A 238 -12.75 15.10 12.28
C SER A 238 -12.35 15.07 10.79
N ILE A 239 -12.92 14.11 10.05
CA ILE A 239 -12.75 13.95 8.62
C ILE A 239 -13.93 14.61 7.92
N ASP A 240 -13.65 15.22 6.77
CA ASP A 240 -14.67 15.86 5.96
C ASP A 240 -15.80 14.87 5.60
N SER A 241 -17.06 15.25 5.84
CA SER A 241 -18.23 14.36 5.75
C SER A 241 -18.68 14.05 4.31
N HIS A 242 -17.88 14.39 3.31
CA HIS A 242 -18.17 14.12 1.91
C HIS A 242 -18.18 12.60 1.66
N ARG A 243 -19.36 12.07 1.33
CA ARG A 243 -19.53 10.68 0.87
C ARG A 243 -18.81 10.46 -0.44
N TYR A 244 -18.46 9.20 -0.72
CA TYR A 244 -17.78 8.81 -1.96
C TYR A 244 -16.42 9.51 -2.18
N SER A 245 -15.72 9.88 -1.10
CA SER A 245 -14.37 10.48 -1.19
C SER A 245 -13.26 9.44 -1.37
N TYR A 246 -13.52 8.19 -0.97
CA TYR A 246 -12.59 7.05 -1.00
C TYR A 246 -11.30 7.30 -0.20
N LEU A 247 -11.40 7.94 0.96
CA LEU A 247 -10.25 8.09 1.86
C LEU A 247 -9.65 6.73 2.21
N GLY A 248 -8.32 6.62 2.09
CA GLY A 248 -7.60 5.36 2.29
C GLY A 248 -7.44 4.55 1.01
N TYR A 249 -7.80 5.09 -0.17
CA TYR A 249 -7.50 4.44 -1.44
C TYR A 249 -5.99 4.17 -1.63
N ALA A 250 -5.16 5.10 -1.16
CA ALA A 250 -3.71 4.95 -1.06
C ALA A 250 -3.25 5.42 0.32
N VAL A 251 -2.25 4.75 0.89
CA VAL A 251 -1.68 5.08 2.20
C VAL A 251 -0.16 5.02 2.16
N THR A 252 0.49 5.85 2.97
CA THR A 252 1.93 5.76 3.29
C THR A 252 2.17 6.27 4.70
N ALA A 253 3.35 6.02 5.25
CA ALA A 253 3.73 6.48 6.57
C ALA A 253 5.20 6.86 6.58
N GLY A 254 5.57 7.81 7.44
CA GLY A 254 6.95 8.28 7.54
C GLY A 254 7.06 9.50 8.44
N HIS A 255 8.25 10.08 8.50
CA HIS A 255 8.55 11.23 9.34
C HIS A 255 8.41 12.53 8.53
N PHE A 256 7.20 13.09 8.47
CA PHE A 256 6.93 14.30 7.67
C PHE A 256 6.91 15.58 8.50
N SER A 257 6.53 15.49 9.77
CA SER A 257 6.39 16.62 10.67
C SER A 257 7.52 16.74 11.69
N SER A 258 8.13 15.62 12.09
CA SER A 258 9.26 15.55 13.01
C SER A 258 9.99 14.20 12.86
N PRO A 259 11.32 14.14 13.05
CA PRO A 259 12.08 12.89 13.01
C PRO A 259 11.62 11.82 14.00
N ASN A 260 10.97 12.22 15.10
CA ASN A 260 10.57 11.30 16.18
C ASN A 260 9.09 10.91 16.15
N VAL A 261 8.34 11.37 15.13
CA VAL A 261 6.90 11.12 15.01
C VAL A 261 6.64 10.43 13.68
N ILE A 262 5.98 9.28 13.74
CA ILE A 262 5.43 8.63 12.54
C ILE A 262 4.12 9.34 12.18
N ASP A 263 4.12 9.98 11.03
CA ASP A 263 2.94 10.55 10.39
C ASP A 263 2.36 9.54 9.40
N ILE A 264 1.03 9.46 9.34
CA ILE A 264 0.30 8.56 8.44
C ILE A 264 -0.40 9.41 7.39
N VAL A 265 -0.19 9.09 6.11
CA VAL A 265 -0.75 9.82 4.98
C VAL A 265 -1.78 8.95 4.27
N ALA A 266 -2.93 9.53 3.94
CA ALA A 266 -3.99 8.84 3.21
C ALA A 266 -4.57 9.73 2.10
N GLY A 267 -4.75 9.14 0.92
CA GLY A 267 -5.39 9.78 -0.23
C GLY A 267 -6.90 9.53 -0.26
N ALA A 268 -7.65 10.55 -0.67
CA ALA A 268 -9.08 10.52 -0.95
C ALA A 268 -9.30 11.03 -2.38
N PRO A 269 -9.10 10.18 -3.41
CA PRO A 269 -8.98 10.62 -4.80
C PRO A 269 -10.25 11.23 -5.39
N GLN A 270 -11.42 10.85 -4.89
CA GLN A 270 -12.70 11.35 -5.40
C GLN A 270 -13.23 12.58 -4.65
N HIS A 271 -12.50 13.01 -3.62
CA HIS A 271 -12.93 14.12 -2.79
C HIS A 271 -13.09 15.42 -3.61
N SER A 272 -14.32 15.94 -3.67
CA SER A 272 -14.68 17.15 -4.43
C SER A 272 -14.21 17.15 -5.90
N GLY A 273 -14.13 15.97 -6.54
CA GLY A 273 -13.78 15.83 -7.96
C GLY A 273 -12.31 16.04 -8.32
N CYS A 274 -11.46 16.50 -7.39
CA CYS A 274 -10.01 16.65 -7.61
C CYS A 274 -9.12 15.86 -6.67
N GLY A 275 -9.70 15.33 -5.61
CA GLY A 275 -9.01 14.57 -4.59
C GLY A 275 -8.40 15.44 -3.50
N LYS A 276 -8.12 14.79 -2.38
CA LYS A 276 -7.52 15.40 -1.19
C LYS A 276 -6.56 14.39 -0.56
N VAL A 277 -5.52 14.88 0.09
CA VAL A 277 -4.58 14.09 0.90
C VAL A 277 -4.66 14.58 2.33
N TYR A 278 -4.67 13.63 3.26
CA TYR A 278 -4.71 13.87 4.70
C TYR A 278 -3.45 13.31 5.34
N VAL A 279 -2.95 13.99 6.37
CA VAL A 279 -1.88 13.53 7.24
C VAL A 279 -2.44 13.43 8.65
N PHE A 280 -2.17 12.31 9.30
CA PHE A 280 -2.64 11.96 10.64
C PHE A 280 -1.45 11.67 11.55
N LYS A 281 -1.64 11.95 12.84
CA LYS A 281 -0.74 11.59 13.93
C LYS A 281 -1.47 10.71 14.92
N ILE A 282 -0.73 9.82 15.57
CA ILE A 282 -1.23 9.11 16.75
C ILE A 282 -1.12 10.05 17.95
N ASP A 283 -2.24 10.29 18.61
CA ASP A 283 -2.33 11.02 19.87
C ASP A 283 -3.09 10.16 20.88
N GLY A 284 -2.36 9.61 21.86
CA GLY A 284 -2.87 8.58 22.76
C GLY A 284 -3.39 7.36 21.99
N THR A 285 -4.71 7.12 22.07
CA THR A 285 -5.40 6.00 21.39
C THR A 285 -6.20 6.45 20.16
N SER A 286 -5.96 7.66 19.64
CA SER A 286 -6.71 8.23 18.52
C SER A 286 -5.79 8.66 17.38
N LEU A 287 -6.32 8.63 16.16
CA LEU A 287 -5.67 9.24 14.99
C LEU A 287 -6.25 10.63 14.77
N VAL A 288 -5.41 11.64 14.93
CA VAL A 288 -5.79 13.05 14.79
C VAL A 288 -5.22 13.59 13.49
N LYS A 289 -6.08 14.24 12.69
CA LYS A 289 -5.67 14.93 11.46
C LYS A 289 -4.76 16.10 11.79
N SER A 290 -3.51 16.04 11.35
CA SER A 290 -2.51 17.11 11.53
C SER A 290 -2.42 18.05 10.33
N PHE A 291 -2.68 17.55 9.13
CA PHE A 291 -2.63 18.33 7.90
C PHE A 291 -3.60 17.79 6.83
N GLN A 292 -4.01 18.65 5.91
CA GLN A 292 -4.73 18.25 4.70
C GLN A 292 -4.34 19.16 3.52
N ALA A 293 -4.31 18.60 2.31
CA ALA A 293 -4.12 19.33 1.07
C ALA A 293 -5.14 18.88 0.02
N SER A 294 -5.85 19.83 -0.57
CA SER A 294 -6.76 19.55 -1.70
C SER A 294 -6.01 19.68 -3.02
N GLY A 295 -6.31 18.78 -3.96
CA GLY A 295 -5.88 18.96 -5.35
C GLY A 295 -6.53 20.21 -5.94
N LYS A 296 -5.78 20.94 -6.78
CA LYS A 296 -6.33 22.07 -7.55
C LYS A 296 -6.46 21.65 -9.00
N MET A 297 -7.63 21.91 -9.58
CA MET A 297 -7.87 21.73 -11.02
C MET A 297 -7.04 22.78 -11.77
N VAL A 298 -6.11 22.34 -12.62
CA VAL A 298 -5.20 23.26 -13.37
C VAL A 298 -5.68 23.43 -14.81
N HIS A 299 -6.30 22.40 -15.40
CA HIS A 299 -7.02 22.47 -16.67
C HIS A 299 -8.04 21.33 -16.76
N GLU A 300 -8.94 21.35 -17.75
CA GLU A 300 -10.01 20.34 -17.95
C GLU A 300 -9.50 18.91 -17.61
N GLN A 301 -10.01 18.35 -16.51
CA GLN A 301 -9.76 17.00 -16.01
C GLN A 301 -8.38 16.70 -15.39
N HIS A 302 -7.47 17.67 -15.28
CA HIS A 302 -6.16 17.46 -14.63
C HIS A 302 -6.06 18.19 -13.29
N CYS A 303 -6.02 17.42 -12.19
CA CYS A 303 -5.79 17.94 -10.84
C CYS A 303 -4.32 17.74 -10.43
N VAL A 304 -3.71 18.78 -9.87
CA VAL A 304 -2.31 18.75 -9.41
C VAL A 304 -2.27 19.00 -7.91
N PHE A 305 -1.49 18.19 -7.19
CA PHE A 305 -1.09 18.47 -5.81
C PHE A 305 0.20 19.29 -5.84
N ALA A 306 0.09 20.60 -5.65
CA ALA A 306 1.25 21.46 -5.50
C ALA A 306 1.56 21.64 -4.01
N LYS A 307 2.59 20.96 -3.51
CA LYS A 307 3.31 21.43 -2.32
C LYS A 307 4.75 20.93 -2.29
N CYS A 308 5.69 21.86 -2.22
CA CYS A 308 7.05 21.61 -1.80
C CYS A 308 7.04 21.31 -0.30
N PHE A 309 7.39 20.09 0.10
CA PHE A 309 7.97 19.90 1.43
C PHE A 309 9.37 20.52 1.35
N ASN A 310 9.60 21.61 2.09
CA ASN A 310 10.97 22.02 2.37
C ASN A 310 11.54 20.94 3.30
N ILE A 311 12.34 20.04 2.72
CA ILE A 311 13.20 19.11 3.44
C ILE A 311 14.49 19.86 3.80
#